data_AF-U6B5C9-F1
#
_entry.id   AF-U6B5C9-F1
#
_cell.length_a   1.000
_cell.length_b   1.000
_cell.length_c   1.000
_cell.angle_alpha   90.00
_cell.angle_beta   90.00
_cell.angle_gamma   90.00
#
_symmetry.space_group_name_H-M   'P 1'
#
loop_
_entity.id
_entity.type
_entity.pdbx_description
1 polymer ?
#
loop_
_entity_poly.entity_id
_entity_poly.type
_entity_poly.pdbx_seq_one_letter_code
_entity_poly.pdbx_strand_id
1 'polypeptide(L)'
;MNYRPWYKRYPADFLSGVFRLTLEQKGVYSILLDLMYDHGGSIPDDEKYIAGVCGCSTRKWRNIRLCLKKENKIFFKDGYIYNARVEKEIIKAIKATEECSKNGRKGGIKSAQIRIFANKNNTRLF
;
A
#
# COMPACT_ATOMS: atom_id res chain seq x y z
N MET A 1 -11.97 9.25 -0.08
CA MET A 1 -10.78 9.88 -0.67
C MET A 1 -9.77 8.77 -0.83
N ASN A 2 -9.41 8.37 -2.06
CA ASN A 2 -8.47 7.26 -2.28
C ASN A 2 -7.09 7.71 -1.80
N TYR A 3 -6.63 7.17 -0.67
CA TYR A 3 -5.32 7.53 -0.11
C TYR A 3 -4.20 7.07 -1.05
N ARG A 4 -4.43 6.02 -1.86
CA ARG A 4 -3.47 5.51 -2.85
C ARG A 4 -4.16 5.06 -4.15
N PRO A 5 -4.16 5.89 -5.21
CA PRO A 5 -4.82 5.54 -6.47
C PRO A 5 -4.12 4.41 -7.25
N TRP A 6 -2.90 4.03 -6.84
CA TRP A 6 -2.11 3.00 -7.50
C TRP A 6 -1.29 2.20 -6.48
N TYR A 7 -1.21 0.88 -6.67
CA TYR A 7 -0.25 0.01 -5.99
C TYR A 7 0.30 -1.04 -6.95
N LYS A 8 1.50 -1.54 -6.68
CA LYS A 8 2.14 -2.58 -7.49
C LYS A 8 1.57 -3.96 -7.14
N ARG A 9 0.98 -4.64 -8.12
CA ARG A 9 0.50 -6.02 -7.98
C ARG A 9 1.37 -6.98 -8.80
N TYR A 10 1.64 -8.16 -8.24
CA TYR A 10 2.42 -9.21 -8.89
C TYR A 10 1.49 -10.41 -9.17
N PRO A 11 0.98 -10.56 -10.41
CA PRO A 11 -0.01 -11.60 -10.73
C PRO A 11 0.51 -13.01 -10.47
N ALA A 12 1.77 -13.30 -10.82
CA ALA A 12 2.38 -14.60 -10.59
C ALA A 12 2.46 -14.94 -9.09
N ASP A 13 2.87 -13.99 -8.26
CA ASP A 13 2.94 -14.15 -6.80
C ASP A 13 1.55 -14.32 -6.18
N PHE A 14 0.55 -13.61 -6.72
CA PHE A 14 -0.83 -13.77 -6.28
C PHE A 14 -1.33 -15.16 -6.60
N LEU A 15 -1.23 -15.61 -7.86
CA LEU A 15 -1.69 -16.93 -8.30
C LEU A 15 -0.98 -18.04 -7.52
N SER A 16 0.35 -17.94 -7.36
CA SER A 16 1.13 -18.90 -6.57
C SER A 16 0.74 -18.93 -5.10
N GLY A 17 0.47 -17.76 -4.53
CA GLY A 17 0.06 -17.62 -3.14
C GLY A 17 -1.32 -18.21 -2.85
N VAL A 18 -2.24 -18.23 -3.82
CA VAL A 18 -3.66 -18.55 -3.57
C VAL A 18 -4.11 -19.91 -4.12
N PHE A 19 -3.21 -20.76 -4.63
CA PHE A 19 -3.59 -22.05 -5.23
C PHE A 19 -4.46 -22.94 -4.34
N ARG A 20 -4.20 -22.95 -3.02
CA ARG A 20 -4.94 -23.76 -2.04
C ARG A 20 -6.29 -23.16 -1.62
N LEU A 21 -6.62 -21.96 -2.08
CA LEU A 21 -7.83 -21.24 -1.70
C LEU A 21 -8.98 -21.53 -2.68
N THR A 22 -10.20 -21.56 -2.16
CA THR A 22 -11.43 -21.60 -2.98
C THR A 22 -11.64 -20.27 -3.71
N LEU A 23 -12.53 -20.25 -4.71
CA LEU A 23 -12.85 -19.03 -5.46
C LEU A 23 -13.30 -17.89 -4.54
N GLU A 24 -14.19 -18.17 -3.59
CA GLU A 24 -14.66 -17.17 -2.64
C GLU A 24 -13.53 -16.65 -1.74
N GLN A 25 -12.67 -17.54 -1.23
CA GLN A 25 -11.53 -17.16 -0.42
C GLN A 25 -10.53 -16.30 -1.21
N LYS A 26 -10.30 -16.62 -2.48
CA LYS A 26 -9.49 -15.82 -3.42
C LYS A 26 -10.09 -14.43 -3.61
N GLY A 27 -11.39 -14.34 -3.83
CA GLY A 27 -12.12 -13.08 -3.99
C GLY A 27 -12.01 -12.19 -2.75
N VAL A 28 -12.35 -12.74 -1.59
CA VAL A 28 -12.24 -12.05 -0.30
C VAL A 28 -10.81 -11.60 -0.04
N TYR A 29 -9.82 -12.47 -0.26
CA TYR A 29 -8.41 -12.11 -0.07
C TYR A 29 -7.96 -10.98 -1.00
N SER A 30 -8.40 -10.98 -2.27
CA SER A 30 -8.11 -9.87 -3.18
C SER A 30 -8.67 -8.55 -2.66
N ILE A 31 -9.96 -8.54 -2.27
CA ILE A 31 -10.63 -7.34 -1.76
C ILE A 31 -9.94 -6.82 -0.48
N LEU A 32 -9.51 -7.72 0.41
CA LEU A 32 -8.75 -7.33 1.60
C LEU A 32 -7.42 -6.67 1.26
N LEU A 33 -6.68 -7.18 0.28
CA LEU A 33 -5.45 -6.52 -0.17
C LEU A 33 -5.74 -5.14 -0.73
N ASP A 34 -6.77 -5.02 -1.56
CA ASP A 34 -7.20 -3.74 -2.14
C ASP A 34 -7.57 -2.73 -1.04
N LEU A 35 -8.34 -3.16 -0.02
CA LEU A 35 -8.68 -2.35 1.16
C LEU A 35 -7.44 -1.92 1.95
N MET A 36 -6.49 -2.83 2.20
CA MET A 36 -5.26 -2.50 2.92
C MET A 36 -4.41 -1.47 2.16
N TYR A 37 -4.31 -1.60 0.83
CA TYR A 37 -3.60 -0.61 0.03
C TYR A 37 -4.33 0.74 -0.01
N ASP A 38 -5.65 0.74 -0.11
CA ASP A 38 -6.45 1.98 -0.06
C ASP A 38 -6.34 2.67 1.31
N HIS A 39 -6.41 1.92 2.42
CA HIS A 39 -6.17 2.47 3.77
C HIS A 39 -4.72 2.86 4.04
N GLY A 40 -3.78 2.48 3.17
CA GLY A 40 -2.36 2.73 3.38
C GLY A 40 -1.74 1.87 4.49
N GLY A 41 -2.31 0.71 4.82
CA GLY A 41 -1.81 -0.16 5.86
C GLY A 41 -2.79 -1.24 6.30
N SER A 42 -2.70 -1.61 7.58
CA SER A 42 -3.67 -2.49 8.22
C SER A 42 -5.06 -1.88 8.23
N ILE A 43 -6.08 -2.73 8.32
CA ILE A 43 -7.49 -2.31 8.37
C ILE A 43 -8.13 -2.77 9.69
N PRO A 44 -9.14 -2.08 10.22
CA PRO A 44 -9.86 -2.54 11.40
C PRO A 44 -10.50 -3.92 11.19
N ASP A 45 -10.46 -4.80 12.20
CA ASP A 45 -11.15 -6.11 12.19
C ASP A 45 -12.65 -5.94 12.50
N ASP A 46 -13.35 -5.15 11.68
CA ASP A 46 -14.80 -5.00 11.73
C ASP A 46 -15.46 -6.05 10.83
N GLU A 47 -16.00 -7.09 11.46
CA GLU A 47 -16.65 -8.19 10.75
C GLU A 47 -17.83 -7.76 9.87
N LYS A 48 -18.62 -6.77 10.31
CA LYS A 48 -19.81 -6.32 9.57
C LYS A 48 -19.38 -5.54 8.34
N TYR A 49 -18.44 -4.62 8.51
CA TYR A 49 -17.90 -3.83 7.42
C TYR A 49 -17.23 -4.72 6.37
N ILE A 50 -16.31 -5.59 6.79
CA ILE A 50 -15.56 -6.46 5.86
C ILE A 50 -16.51 -7.40 5.12
N ALA A 51 -17.47 -8.01 5.82
CA ALA A 51 -18.46 -8.88 5.18
C ALA A 51 -19.30 -8.11 4.13
N GLY A 52 -19.70 -6.88 4.45
CA GLY A 52 -20.42 -5.99 3.53
C GLY A 52 -19.62 -5.67 2.28
N VAL A 53 -18.36 -5.24 2.43
CA VAL A 53 -17.47 -4.93 1.28
C VAL A 53 -17.20 -6.17 0.44
N CYS A 54 -17.04 -7.33 1.09
CA CYS A 54 -16.84 -8.61 0.39
C CYS A 54 -18.14 -9.18 -0.22
N GLY A 55 -19.30 -8.57 0.00
CA GLY A 55 -20.58 -9.05 -0.50
C GLY A 55 -20.99 -10.41 0.07
N CYS A 56 -20.63 -10.72 1.32
CA CYS A 56 -20.92 -12.01 1.94
C CYS A 56 -21.54 -11.85 3.34
N SER A 57 -22.09 -12.93 3.90
CA SER A 57 -22.60 -12.90 5.27
C SER A 57 -21.46 -12.88 6.29
N THR A 58 -21.70 -12.29 7.46
CA THR A 58 -20.72 -12.30 8.58
C THR A 58 -20.32 -13.72 8.98
N ARG A 59 -21.24 -14.68 8.92
CA ARG A 59 -20.93 -16.11 9.13
C ARG A 59 -19.96 -16.65 8.09
N LYS A 60 -20.14 -16.32 6.81
CA LYS A 60 -19.23 -16.73 5.74
C LYS A 60 -17.86 -16.08 5.93
N TRP A 61 -17.82 -14.78 6.22
CA TRP A 61 -16.59 -14.06 6.55
C TRP A 61 -15.83 -14.74 7.70
N ARG A 62 -16.50 -15.11 8.79
CA ARG A 62 -15.89 -15.82 9.94
C ARG A 62 -15.20 -17.12 9.54
N ASN A 63 -15.79 -17.88 8.63
CA ASN A 63 -15.15 -19.10 8.12
C ASN A 63 -13.94 -18.77 7.24
N ILE A 64 -14.09 -17.81 6.32
CA ILE A 64 -13.02 -17.42 5.40
C ILE A 64 -11.83 -16.82 6.15
N ARG A 65 -12.05 -15.93 7.14
CA ARG A 65 -10.97 -15.34 7.95
C ARG A 65 -10.12 -16.40 8.65
N LEU A 66 -10.74 -17.48 9.14
CA LEU A 66 -10.02 -18.59 9.78
C LEU A 66 -9.16 -19.34 8.77
N CYS A 67 -9.69 -19.61 7.57
CA CYS A 67 -8.91 -20.20 6.48
C CYS A 67 -7.73 -19.31 6.07
N LEU A 68 -7.96 -18.01 5.87
CA LEU A 68 -6.91 -17.07 5.48
C LEU A 68 -5.83 -16.93 6.57
N LYS A 69 -6.23 -16.95 7.85
CA LYS A 69 -5.29 -16.99 8.98
C LYS A 69 -4.45 -18.27 8.95
N LYS A 70 -5.09 -19.43 8.78
CA LYS A 70 -4.41 -20.74 8.73
C LYS A 70 -3.40 -20.83 7.59
N GLU A 71 -3.72 -20.25 6.44
CA GLU A 71 -2.86 -20.19 5.25
C GLU A 71 -1.83 -19.03 5.30
N ASN A 72 -1.66 -18.37 6.46
CA ASN A 72 -0.75 -17.25 6.69
C ASN A 72 -0.91 -16.10 5.68
N LYS A 73 -2.15 -15.85 5.23
CA LYS A 73 -2.48 -14.77 4.28
C LYS A 73 -2.78 -13.45 4.97
N ILE A 74 -3.38 -13.53 6.15
CA ILE A 74 -3.69 -12.38 6.97
C ILE A 74 -3.33 -12.69 8.42
N PHE A 75 -3.02 -11.65 9.15
CA PHE A 75 -2.69 -11.70 10.56
C PHE A 75 -3.55 -10.70 11.32
N PHE A 76 -3.74 -10.95 12.61
CA PHE A 76 -4.59 -10.16 13.47
C PHE A 76 -3.76 -9.66 14.64
N LYS A 77 -3.78 -8.35 14.91
CA LYS A 77 -3.09 -7.74 16.04
C LYS A 77 -3.80 -6.45 16.43
N ASP A 78 -4.02 -6.26 17.73
CA ASP A 78 -4.56 -5.03 18.32
C ASP A 78 -5.90 -4.55 17.70
N GLY A 79 -6.74 -5.49 17.27
CA GLY A 79 -8.02 -5.18 16.60
C GLY A 79 -7.90 -4.83 15.11
N TYR A 80 -6.74 -5.05 14.50
CA TYR A 80 -6.48 -4.81 13.09
C TYR A 80 -6.10 -6.09 12.35
N ILE A 81 -6.38 -6.10 11.05
CA ILE A 81 -5.97 -7.11 10.09
C ILE A 81 -4.83 -6.56 9.25
N TYR A 82 -3.75 -7.32 9.10
CA TYR A 82 -2.60 -6.94 8.30
C TYR A 82 -2.12 -8.09 7.40
N ASN A 83 -1.39 -7.70 6.35
CA ASN A 83 -0.68 -8.61 5.47
C ASN A 83 0.80 -8.19 5.44
N ALA A 84 1.68 -9.14 5.74
CA ALA A 84 3.12 -8.86 5.86
C ALA A 84 3.76 -8.32 4.57
N ARG A 85 3.23 -8.67 3.40
CA ARG A 85 3.74 -8.15 2.12
C ARG A 85 3.24 -6.72 1.89
N VAL A 86 1.97 -6.45 2.17
CA VAL A 86 1.41 -5.10 2.05
C VAL A 86 2.20 -4.14 2.92
N GLU A 87 2.40 -4.43 4.20
CA GLU A 87 3.19 -3.58 5.10
C GLU A 87 4.59 -3.27 4.56
N LYS A 88 5.31 -4.30 4.09
CA LYS A 88 6.65 -4.14 3.51
C LYS A 88 6.65 -3.22 2.29
N GLU A 89 5.72 -3.43 1.35
CA GLU A 89 5.62 -2.61 0.13
C GLU A 89 5.22 -1.16 0.46
N ILE A 90 4.34 -0.97 1.44
CA ILE A 90 3.90 0.36 1.90
C ILE A 90 5.07 1.12 2.54
N ILE A 91 5.84 0.48 3.43
CA ILE A 91 7.04 1.09 4.03
C ILE A 91 8.07 1.43 2.95
N LYS A 92 8.27 0.53 1.98
CA LYS A 92 9.19 0.77 0.85
C LYS A 92 8.76 1.97 0.01
N ALA A 93 7.46 2.07 -0.30
CA ALA A 93 6.91 3.20 -1.05
C ALA A 93 7.12 4.53 -0.31
N ILE A 94 6.83 4.57 1.00
CA ILE A 94 7.04 5.77 1.83
C ILE A 94 8.50 6.21 1.80
N LYS A 95 9.44 5.28 2.02
CA LYS A 95 10.88 5.57 1.99
C LYS A 95 11.35 6.11 0.64
N ALA A 96 10.88 5.51 -0.46
CA ALA A 96 11.22 5.96 -1.80
C ALA A 96 10.70 7.39 -2.06
N THR A 97 9.46 7.70 -1.66
CA THR A 97 8.89 9.04 -1.77
C THR A 97 9.69 10.07 -0.97
N GLU A 98 10.09 9.75 0.27
CA GLU A 98 10.92 10.63 1.09
C GLU A 98 12.29 10.92 0.45
N GLU A 99 12.93 9.90 -0.11
CA GLU A 99 14.22 10.03 -0.78
C GLU A 99 14.12 10.88 -2.05
N CYS A 100 13.11 10.64 -2.89
CA CYS A 100 12.83 11.47 -4.06
C CYS A 100 12.58 12.93 -3.68
N SER A 101 11.81 13.19 -2.62
CA SER A 101 11.55 14.55 -2.12
C SER A 101 12.84 15.24 -1.66
N LYS A 102 13.70 14.56 -0.91
CA LYS A 102 15.01 15.08 -0.47
C LYS A 102 15.91 15.41 -1.67
N ASN A 103 15.96 14.53 -2.67
CA ASN A 103 16.78 14.73 -3.86
C ASN A 103 16.25 15.88 -4.72
N GLY A 104 14.93 15.98 -4.90
CA GLY A 104 14.28 17.09 -5.59
C GLY A 104 14.59 18.44 -4.93
N ARG A 105 14.53 18.51 -3.59
CA ARG A 105 14.89 19.70 -2.83
C ARG A 105 16.35 20.12 -3.04
N LYS A 106 17.29 19.16 -2.94
CA LYS A 106 18.72 19.42 -3.17
C LYS A 106 18.98 19.91 -4.59
N GLY A 107 18.36 19.29 -5.59
CA GLY A 107 18.45 19.70 -7.00
C GLY A 107 17.92 21.12 -7.21
N GLY A 108 16.76 21.45 -6.62
CA GLY A 108 16.17 22.77 -6.67
C GLY A 108 17.06 23.86 -6.08
N ILE A 109 17.67 23.60 -4.92
CA ILE A 109 18.62 24.51 -4.26
C ILE A 109 19.85 24.75 -5.14
N LYS A 110 20.49 23.68 -5.65
CA LYS A 110 21.65 23.81 -6.54
C LYS A 110 21.30 24.61 -7.80
N SER A 111 20.16 24.31 -8.41
CA SER A 111 19.67 25.00 -9.60
C SER A 111 19.42 26.50 -9.31
N ALA A 112 18.86 26.84 -8.15
CA ALA A 112 18.67 28.23 -7.73
C ALA A 112 20.01 28.95 -7.51
N GLN A 113 20.98 28.30 -6.87
CA GLN A 113 22.33 28.85 -6.67
C GLN A 113 23.03 29.13 -8.01
N ILE A 114 22.96 28.20 -8.96
CA ILE A 114 23.51 28.38 -10.31
C ILE A 114 22.85 29.56 -11.02
N ARG A 115 21.51 29.69 -10.95
CA ARG A 115 20.78 30.83 -11.54
C ARG A 115 21.20 32.17 -10.92
N ILE A 116 21.32 32.24 -9.60
CA ILE A 116 21.75 33.47 -8.90
C ILE A 116 23.19 33.85 -9.30
N PHE A 117 24.09 32.86 -9.39
CA PHE A 117 25.47 33.08 -9.80
C PHE A 117 25.57 33.58 -11.25
N ALA A 118 24.84 32.95 -12.17
CA ALA A 118 24.79 33.38 -13.57
C ALA A 118 24.25 34.82 -13.72
N ASN A 119 23.20 35.18 -12.97
CA ASN A 119 22.62 36.52 -13.04
C ASN A 119 23.59 37.59 -12.48
N LYS A 120 24.28 37.30 -11.37
CA LYS A 120 25.28 38.21 -10.79
C LYS A 120 26.44 38.50 -11.75
N ASN A 121 26.91 37.50 -12.49
CA ASN A 121 28.00 37.67 -13.45
C ASN A 121 27.58 38.53 -14.65
N ASN A 122 26.31 38.44 -15.07
CA ASN A 122 25.79 39.25 -16.17
C ASN A 122 25.66 40.74 -15.80
N THR A 123 25.33 41.06 -14.54
CA THR A 123 25.26 42.45 -14.02
C THR A 123 26.60 43.14 -13.77
N ARG A 124 27.74 42.43 -13.81
CA ARG A 124 29.08 42.99 -13.56
C ARG A 124 29.84 43.38 -14.84
N LEU A 125 29.24 43.16 -16.01
CA LEU A 125 29.83 43.41 -17.33
C LEU A 125 29.36 44.72 -17.98
N PHE A 126 28.73 45.62 -17.22
CA PHE A 126 28.36 46.97 -17.64
C PHE A 126 28.95 47.99 -16.67
#